data_AF-A0A0N5AUS0-F1
#
_entry.id   AF-A0A0N5AUS0-F1
#
_cell.length_a   1.000
_cell.length_b   1.000
_cell.length_c   1.000
_cell.angle_alpha   90.00
_cell.angle_beta   90.00
_cell.angle_gamma   90.00
#
_symmetry.space_group_name_H-M   'P 1'
#
loop_
_entity.id
_entity.type
_entity.pdbx_description
1 polymer ?
#
loop_
_entity_poly.entity_id
_entity_poly.type
_entity_poly.pdbx_seq_one_letter_code
_entity_poly.pdbx_strand_id
1 'polypeptide(L)'
;MRLCYVTCFPLFLLLQTAVSIPCNWSGWGSCDSTRSFLNASDAAIGEYDGIISNVYLTSIDLRNSLDRWAEKQDESVKEAYEKRKQQVLSNTDQANQLRLRLAENSTDEVLRVMQQLIQISTNQSISPVQQSIQISEIMNSEPDAVALEILNIEHQVVSVGLQKTYIRGNETWIPENSAFELNLNLDEVSSGTDVEVNGIGEEEALLTPNDE
;
A
#
# COMPACT_ATOMS: atom_id res chain seq x y z
N MET A 1 -28.99 -12.53 22.04
CA MET A 1 -29.23 -12.87 20.62
C MET A 1 -28.79 -11.69 19.78
N ARG A 2 -27.57 -11.73 19.22
CA ARG A 2 -27.11 -10.73 18.25
C ARG A 2 -27.65 -11.13 16.89
N LEU A 3 -28.46 -10.25 16.30
CA LEU A 3 -29.07 -10.43 14.99
C LEU A 3 -27.99 -10.45 13.91
N CYS A 4 -27.81 -11.61 13.27
CA CYS A 4 -27.07 -11.75 12.02
C CYS A 4 -27.89 -11.08 10.89
N TYR A 5 -27.68 -9.78 10.70
CA TYR A 5 -28.07 -9.06 9.49
C TYR A 5 -26.85 -8.26 9.02
N VAL A 6 -25.85 -8.98 8.50
CA VAL A 6 -24.86 -8.37 7.61
C VAL A 6 -25.02 -9.12 6.29
N THR A 7 -25.68 -8.42 5.40
CA THR A 7 -25.74 -8.68 3.97
C THR A 7 -24.36 -9.10 3.46
N CYS A 8 -24.21 -10.38 3.15
CA CYS A 8 -23.24 -10.82 2.17
C CYS A 8 -23.54 -10.09 0.85
N PHE A 9 -22.50 -9.49 0.26
CA PHE A 9 -22.42 -8.71 -1.00
C PHE A 9 -22.62 -7.18 -0.90
N PRO A 10 -21.74 -6.32 -1.47
CA PRO A 10 -20.67 -6.60 -2.45
C PRO A 10 -19.36 -5.80 -2.23
N LEU A 11 -18.48 -6.18 -1.28
CA LEU A 11 -17.09 -5.67 -1.32
C LEU A 11 -16.26 -6.33 -2.44
N PHE A 12 -16.74 -7.48 -2.95
CA PHE A 12 -16.11 -8.25 -4.02
C PHE A 12 -16.44 -7.72 -5.44
N LEU A 13 -17.43 -6.82 -5.58
CA LEU A 13 -18.08 -6.52 -6.86
C LEU A 13 -17.75 -5.13 -7.43
N LEU A 14 -17.07 -4.28 -6.67
CA LEU A 14 -16.41 -3.08 -7.22
C LEU A 14 -15.03 -3.39 -7.84
N LEU A 15 -14.57 -4.64 -7.79
CA LEU A 15 -13.28 -5.07 -8.35
C LEU A 15 -13.35 -5.90 -9.65
N GLN A 16 -14.54 -6.20 -10.19
CA GLN A 16 -14.67 -7.29 -11.19
C GLN A 16 -15.31 -6.99 -12.55
N THR A 17 -15.62 -5.75 -12.94
CA THR A 17 -16.12 -5.51 -14.30
C THR A 17 -15.03 -5.02 -15.25
N ALA A 18 -14.32 -5.99 -15.85
CA ALA A 18 -13.92 -6.07 -17.27
C ALA A 18 -12.55 -6.73 -17.48
N VAL A 19 -12.57 -8.05 -17.68
CA VAL A 19 -11.73 -8.85 -18.60
C VAL A 19 -10.25 -8.42 -18.76
N SER A 20 -9.40 -8.86 -17.83
CA SER A 20 -8.05 -9.45 -18.05
C SER A 20 -7.46 -9.90 -16.69
N ILE A 21 -7.28 -11.21 -16.50
CA ILE A 21 -6.76 -11.86 -15.28
C ILE A 21 -5.22 -11.90 -15.34
N PRO A 22 -4.42 -11.87 -14.23
CA PRO A 22 -4.69 -11.55 -12.83
C PRO A 22 -3.84 -10.36 -12.38
N CYS A 23 -4.44 -9.17 -12.35
CA CYS A 23 -3.70 -7.93 -12.17
C CYS A 23 -4.25 -7.00 -11.11
N ASN A 24 -4.91 -7.59 -10.11
CA ASN A 24 -5.62 -6.81 -9.12
C ASN A 24 -5.49 -7.45 -7.75
N TRP A 25 -4.51 -6.97 -6.99
CA TRP A 25 -4.57 -6.97 -5.54
C TRP A 25 -4.13 -5.58 -5.04
N SER A 26 -5.13 -4.71 -4.88
CA SER A 26 -5.23 -3.72 -3.80
C SER A 26 -4.10 -2.69 -3.62
N GLY A 27 -3.39 -2.27 -4.66
CA GLY A 27 -2.34 -1.24 -4.53
C GLY A 27 -1.00 -1.76 -3.98
N TRP A 28 -0.85 -3.07 -3.84
CA TRP A 28 0.37 -3.73 -3.34
C TRP A 28 1.19 -4.43 -4.42
N GLY A 29 0.71 -4.43 -5.67
CA GLY A 29 1.47 -4.89 -6.83
C GLY A 29 1.01 -4.15 -8.08
N SER A 30 1.95 -3.55 -8.83
CA SER A 30 1.62 -3.02 -10.16
C SER A 30 1.56 -4.18 -11.13
N CYS A 31 0.46 -4.33 -11.84
CA CYS A 31 0.49 -5.09 -13.07
C CYS A 31 1.09 -4.26 -14.18
N ASP A 32 2.37 -4.50 -14.40
CA ASP A 32 3.02 -3.89 -15.55
C ASP A 32 2.89 -4.81 -16.75
N SER A 33 2.48 -4.20 -17.85
CA SER A 33 2.33 -4.90 -19.12
C SER A 33 3.69 -5.31 -19.67
N THR A 34 3.72 -6.44 -20.37
CA THR A 34 4.87 -6.99 -21.11
C THR A 34 5.50 -6.04 -22.14
N ARG A 35 4.90 -4.86 -22.37
CA ARG A 35 5.47 -3.78 -23.21
C ARG A 35 6.85 -3.29 -22.78
N SER A 36 7.30 -3.57 -21.56
CA SER A 36 8.67 -3.22 -21.13
C SER A 36 9.76 -4.05 -21.83
N PHE A 37 9.39 -5.12 -22.52
CA PHE A 37 10.31 -6.02 -23.22
C PHE A 37 10.10 -5.94 -24.74
N LEU A 38 10.15 -4.74 -25.32
CA LEU A 38 9.89 -4.51 -26.76
C LEU A 38 10.73 -5.37 -27.72
N ASN A 39 11.86 -5.93 -27.24
CA ASN A 39 12.76 -6.79 -28.00
C ASN A 39 12.59 -8.28 -27.70
N ALA A 40 11.72 -8.66 -26.76
CA ALA A 40 11.44 -10.07 -26.48
C ALA A 40 10.57 -10.67 -27.59
N SER A 41 10.82 -11.93 -27.93
CA SER A 41 9.97 -12.67 -28.86
C SER A 41 8.58 -12.92 -28.25
N ASP A 42 7.56 -13.13 -29.09
CA ASP A 42 6.21 -13.49 -28.61
C ASP A 42 6.22 -14.75 -27.72
N ALA A 43 7.10 -15.71 -28.02
CA ALA A 43 7.29 -16.90 -27.19
C ALA A 43 7.85 -16.53 -25.81
N ALA A 44 8.88 -15.68 -25.75
CA ALA A 44 9.47 -15.21 -24.50
C ALA A 44 8.48 -14.38 -23.67
N ILE A 45 7.66 -13.56 -24.32
CA ILE A 45 6.56 -12.81 -23.69
C ILE A 45 5.52 -13.78 -23.11
N GLY A 46 5.12 -14.80 -23.86
CA GLY A 46 4.19 -15.82 -23.38
C GLY A 46 4.72 -16.62 -22.19
N GLU A 47 6.02 -16.94 -22.18
CA GLU A 47 6.67 -17.55 -21.02
C GLU A 47 6.67 -16.62 -19.80
N TYR A 48 7.01 -15.34 -19.99
CA TYR A 48 6.98 -14.34 -18.93
C TYR A 48 5.57 -14.22 -18.32
N ASP A 49 4.55 -14.06 -19.16
CA ASP A 49 3.14 -13.97 -18.75
C ASP A 49 2.68 -15.23 -18.00
N GLY A 50 3.11 -16.41 -18.46
CA GLY A 50 2.86 -17.67 -17.77
C GLY A 50 3.48 -17.72 -16.37
N ILE A 51 4.66 -17.13 -16.17
CA ILE A 51 5.31 -17.06 -14.86
C ILE A 51 4.55 -16.07 -13.96
N ILE A 52 4.35 -14.82 -14.40
CA ILE A 52 3.75 -13.77 -13.55
C ILE A 52 2.28 -14.04 -13.19
N SER A 53 1.56 -14.79 -14.02
CA SER A 53 0.17 -15.17 -13.75
C SER A 53 0.02 -16.34 -12.78
N ASN A 54 1.13 -16.99 -12.38
CA ASN A 54 1.08 -18.13 -11.48
C ASN A 54 0.95 -17.68 -10.01
N VAL A 55 -0.30 -17.53 -9.57
CA VAL A 55 -0.68 -17.10 -8.21
C VAL A 55 -0.39 -18.14 -7.11
N TYR A 56 0.05 -19.35 -7.48
CA TYR A 56 0.36 -20.42 -6.53
C TYR A 56 1.84 -20.51 -6.17
N LEU A 57 2.72 -19.90 -6.96
CA LEU A 57 4.13 -19.79 -6.60
C LEU A 57 4.30 -18.83 -5.43
N THR A 58 5.21 -19.16 -4.53
CA THR A 58 5.68 -18.20 -3.52
C THR A 58 6.36 -17.02 -4.23
N SER A 59 6.43 -15.86 -3.57
CA SER A 59 7.12 -14.71 -4.15
C SER A 59 8.60 -15.00 -4.48
N ILE A 60 9.27 -15.82 -3.67
CA ILE A 60 10.66 -16.26 -3.94
C ILE A 60 10.74 -17.19 -5.16
N ASP A 61 9.82 -18.15 -5.30
CA ASP A 61 9.80 -19.07 -6.44
C ASP A 61 9.44 -18.36 -7.75
N LEU A 62 8.55 -17.38 -7.67
CA LEU A 62 8.19 -16.50 -8.78
C LEU A 62 9.42 -15.71 -9.25
N ARG A 63 10.13 -15.05 -8.32
CA ARG A 63 11.36 -14.32 -8.61
C ARG A 63 12.43 -15.22 -9.22
N ASN A 64 12.67 -16.40 -8.64
CA ASN A 64 13.64 -17.36 -9.16
C ASN A 64 13.26 -17.84 -10.57
N SER A 65 11.97 -17.97 -10.87
CA SER A 65 11.49 -18.37 -12.20
C SER A 65 11.67 -17.25 -13.22
N LEU A 66 11.43 -16.00 -12.84
CA LEU A 66 11.71 -14.83 -13.67
C LEU A 66 13.20 -14.63 -13.91
N ASP A 67 14.05 -14.80 -12.89
CA ASP A 67 15.50 -14.72 -13.03
C ASP A 67 16.00 -15.80 -14.01
N ARG A 68 15.53 -17.04 -13.89
CA ARG A 68 15.85 -18.11 -14.85
C ARG A 68 15.31 -17.86 -16.26
N TRP A 69 14.16 -17.19 -16.38
CA TRP A 69 13.63 -16.78 -17.68
C TRP A 69 14.54 -15.74 -18.32
N ALA A 70 14.94 -14.71 -17.56
CA ALA A 70 15.80 -13.63 -18.03
C ALA A 70 17.19 -14.13 -18.50
N GLU A 71 17.77 -15.10 -17.79
CA GLU A 71 19.06 -15.74 -18.17
C GLU A 71 19.02 -16.50 -19.50
N LYS A 72 17.84 -16.82 -20.03
CA LYS A 72 17.69 -17.46 -21.35
C LYS A 72 17.47 -16.48 -22.48
N GLN A 73 17.29 -15.19 -22.18
CA GLN A 73 17.01 -14.17 -23.17
C GLN A 73 18.30 -13.55 -23.71
N ASP A 74 18.18 -12.85 -24.84
CA ASP A 74 19.26 -11.99 -25.32
C ASP A 74 19.57 -10.88 -24.31
N GLU A 75 20.82 -10.40 -24.31
CA GLU A 75 21.34 -9.44 -23.32
C GLU A 75 20.43 -8.22 -23.14
N SER A 76 19.91 -7.66 -24.23
CA SER A 76 19.03 -6.49 -24.17
C SER A 76 17.72 -6.72 -23.37
N VAL A 77 17.17 -7.93 -23.41
CA VAL A 77 15.96 -8.29 -22.66
C VAL A 77 16.31 -8.55 -21.19
N LYS A 78 17.45 -9.21 -20.93
CA LYS A 78 17.98 -9.42 -19.58
C LYS A 78 18.25 -8.10 -18.86
N GLU A 79 18.92 -7.16 -19.51
CA GLU A 79 19.16 -5.81 -18.97
C GLU A 79 17.85 -5.06 -18.68
N ALA A 80 16.88 -5.13 -19.60
CA ALA A 80 15.56 -4.53 -19.41
C ALA A 80 14.83 -5.13 -18.19
N TYR A 81 14.92 -6.46 -18.01
CA TYR A 81 14.38 -7.17 -16.85
C TYR A 81 15.05 -6.73 -15.55
N GLU A 82 16.38 -6.67 -15.49
CA GLU A 82 17.09 -6.25 -14.27
C GLU A 82 16.79 -4.80 -13.91
N LYS A 83 16.77 -3.88 -14.89
CA LYS A 83 16.35 -2.49 -14.66
C LYS A 83 14.93 -2.43 -14.08
N ARG A 84 14.02 -3.23 -14.65
CA ARG A 84 12.63 -3.28 -14.20
C ARG A 84 12.51 -3.86 -12.79
N LYS A 85 13.22 -4.93 -12.49
CA LYS A 85 13.28 -5.57 -11.16
C LYS A 85 13.72 -4.57 -10.10
N GLN A 86 14.79 -3.81 -10.34
CA GLN A 86 15.25 -2.77 -9.42
C GLN A 86 14.21 -1.66 -9.24
N GLN A 87 13.57 -1.21 -10.31
CA GLN A 87 12.50 -0.22 -10.22
C GLN A 87 11.34 -0.70 -9.36
N VAL A 88 10.88 -1.95 -9.53
CA VAL A 88 9.78 -2.51 -8.74
C VAL A 88 10.16 -2.61 -7.25
N LEU A 89 11.38 -3.04 -6.94
CA LEU A 89 11.86 -3.12 -5.56
C LEU A 89 11.91 -1.73 -4.91
N SER A 90 12.47 -0.74 -5.61
CA SER A 90 12.54 0.64 -5.12
C SER A 90 11.15 1.25 -4.92
N ASN A 91 10.25 1.04 -5.87
CA ASN A 91 8.86 1.49 -5.77
C ASN A 91 8.13 0.87 -4.58
N THR A 92 8.34 -0.43 -4.34
CA THR A 92 7.73 -1.15 -3.22
C THR A 92 8.21 -0.60 -1.88
N ASP A 93 9.51 -0.36 -1.74
CA ASP A 93 10.11 0.21 -0.54
C ASP A 93 9.57 1.63 -0.26
N GLN A 94 9.53 2.50 -1.28
CA GLN A 94 8.96 3.85 -1.16
C GLN A 94 7.49 3.82 -0.75
N ALA A 95 6.68 2.94 -1.35
CA ALA A 95 5.28 2.79 -1.01
C ALA A 95 5.11 2.34 0.45
N ASN A 96 5.92 1.40 0.93
CA ASN A 96 5.88 0.93 2.31
C ASN A 96 6.29 2.02 3.31
N GLN A 97 7.31 2.81 2.99
CA GLN A 97 7.69 3.96 3.81
C GLN A 97 6.59 5.01 3.88
N LEU A 98 5.92 5.29 2.77
CA LEU A 98 4.80 6.23 2.73
C LEU A 98 3.62 5.73 3.56
N ARG A 99 3.27 4.44 3.46
CA ARG A 99 2.23 3.80 4.28
C ARG A 99 2.49 3.97 5.77
N LEU A 100 3.72 3.68 6.22
CA LEU A 100 4.11 3.84 7.62
C LEU A 100 3.98 5.30 8.07
N ARG A 101 4.48 6.24 7.27
CA ARG A 101 4.43 7.66 7.60
C ARG A 101 3.00 8.21 7.70
N LEU A 102 2.10 7.73 6.84
CA LEU A 102 0.68 8.10 6.91
C LEU A 102 0.01 7.45 8.13
N ALA A 103 0.32 6.19 8.42
CA ALA A 103 -0.21 5.47 9.57
C ALA A 103 0.30 6.01 10.93
N GLU A 104 1.52 6.58 10.98
CA GLU A 104 2.07 7.26 12.17
C GLU A 104 1.25 8.48 12.62
N ASN A 105 0.52 9.10 11.70
CA ASN A 105 -0.39 10.22 12.01
C ASN A 105 -1.82 9.77 12.31
N SER A 106 -2.05 8.45 12.39
CA SER A 106 -3.35 7.83 12.67
C SER A 106 -3.40 7.31 14.12
N THR A 107 -4.33 6.40 14.42
CA THR A 107 -4.40 5.69 15.71
C THR A 107 -3.37 4.56 15.81
N ASP A 108 -2.98 4.18 17.03
CA ASP A 108 -2.08 3.04 17.30
C ASP A 108 -2.57 1.73 16.65
N GLU A 109 -3.88 1.50 16.61
CA GLU A 109 -4.48 0.34 15.96
C GLU A 109 -4.22 0.32 14.45
N VAL A 110 -4.43 1.45 13.76
CA VAL A 110 -4.13 1.60 12.32
C VAL A 110 -2.65 1.37 12.04
N LEU A 111 -1.75 1.94 12.84
CA LEU A 111 -0.32 1.73 12.69
C LEU A 111 0.06 0.26 12.86
N ARG A 112 -0.45 -0.41 13.90
CA ARG A 112 -0.23 -1.84 14.14
C ARG A 112 -0.69 -2.68 12.95
N VAL A 113 -1.90 -2.45 12.46
CA VAL A 113 -2.46 -3.23 11.35
C VAL A 113 -1.67 -2.97 10.08
N MET A 114 -1.31 -1.71 9.78
CA MET A 114 -0.49 -1.37 8.62
C MET A 114 0.86 -2.09 8.65
N GLN A 115 1.52 -2.17 9.81
CA GLN A 115 2.76 -2.94 9.96
C GLN A 115 2.57 -4.43 9.65
N GLN A 116 1.45 -5.04 10.09
CA GLN A 116 1.14 -6.44 9.78
C GLN A 116 0.90 -6.64 8.28
N LEU A 117 0.18 -5.72 7.63
CA LEU A 117 -0.05 -5.78 6.18
C LEU A 117 1.26 -5.67 5.38
N ILE A 118 2.18 -4.79 5.80
CA ILE A 118 3.52 -4.67 5.21
C ILE A 118 4.34 -5.96 5.43
N GLN A 119 4.28 -6.57 6.61
CA GLN A 119 4.96 -7.84 6.86
C GLN A 119 4.45 -8.95 5.93
N ILE A 120 3.14 -9.03 5.71
CA ILE A 120 2.55 -10.02 4.78
C ILE A 120 2.96 -9.73 3.34
N SER A 121 2.88 -8.48 2.88
CA SER A 121 3.18 -8.12 1.49
C SER A 121 4.66 -8.30 1.16
N THR A 122 5.55 -8.18 2.14
CA THR A 122 7.00 -8.39 1.96
C THR A 122 7.44 -9.84 2.20
N ASN A 123 6.56 -10.70 2.74
CA ASN A 123 6.88 -12.10 3.03
C ASN A 123 7.10 -12.89 1.74
N GLN A 124 8.36 -13.26 1.50
CA GLN A 124 8.77 -13.94 0.27
C GLN A 124 8.38 -15.43 0.24
N SER A 125 8.03 -16.00 1.39
CA SER A 125 7.78 -17.44 1.58
C SER A 125 6.31 -17.83 1.37
N ILE A 126 5.45 -16.87 1.03
CA ILE A 126 4.03 -17.10 0.77
C ILE A 126 3.65 -16.71 -0.65
N SER A 127 2.63 -17.38 -1.18
CA SER A 127 2.08 -17.11 -2.51
C SER A 127 1.12 -15.92 -2.51
N PRO A 128 0.85 -15.30 -3.66
CA PRO A 128 -0.17 -14.25 -3.78
C PRO A 128 -1.54 -14.67 -3.22
N VAL A 129 -1.96 -15.93 -3.44
CA VAL A 129 -3.21 -16.45 -2.85
C VAL A 129 -3.15 -16.41 -1.32
N GLN A 130 -2.06 -16.90 -0.73
CA GLN A 130 -1.87 -16.91 0.73
C GLN A 130 -1.79 -15.50 1.31
N GLN A 131 -1.07 -14.58 0.67
CA GLN A 131 -1.03 -13.17 1.04
C GLN A 131 -2.44 -12.59 1.11
N SER A 132 -3.24 -12.86 0.08
CA SER A 132 -4.58 -12.31 0.00
C SER A 132 -5.54 -12.82 1.06
N ILE A 133 -5.42 -14.10 1.43
CA ILE A 133 -6.20 -14.70 2.51
C ILE A 133 -5.83 -14.03 3.82
N GLN A 134 -4.52 -13.92 4.14
CA GLN A 134 -4.05 -13.31 5.39
C GLN A 134 -4.43 -11.82 5.49
N ILE A 135 -4.31 -11.06 4.40
CA ILE A 135 -4.74 -9.66 4.35
C ILE A 135 -6.24 -9.56 4.62
N SER A 136 -7.05 -10.41 3.98
CA SER A 136 -8.51 -10.39 4.15
C SER A 136 -8.89 -10.78 5.59
N GLU A 137 -8.22 -11.77 6.18
CA GLU A 137 -8.45 -12.19 7.56
C GLU A 137 -8.14 -11.04 8.54
N ILE A 138 -7.02 -10.34 8.37
CA ILE A 138 -6.68 -9.17 9.17
C ILE A 138 -7.76 -8.10 9.00
N MET A 139 -8.02 -7.65 7.77
CA MET A 139 -8.96 -6.55 7.52
C MET A 139 -10.38 -6.84 8.02
N ASN A 140 -10.84 -8.08 7.94
CA ASN A 140 -12.17 -8.48 8.44
C ASN A 140 -12.23 -8.65 9.96
N SER A 141 -11.09 -8.77 10.63
CA SER A 141 -11.02 -8.89 12.09
C SER A 141 -10.99 -7.53 12.80
N GLU A 142 -10.68 -6.47 12.07
CA GLU A 142 -10.57 -5.11 12.60
C GLU A 142 -11.92 -4.37 12.58
N PRO A 143 -12.12 -3.36 13.44
CA PRO A 143 -13.29 -2.48 13.36
C PRO A 143 -13.37 -1.72 12.04
N ASP A 144 -14.58 -1.46 11.54
CA ASP A 144 -14.82 -0.75 10.27
C ASP A 144 -14.06 0.59 10.16
N ALA A 145 -13.94 1.33 11.26
CA ALA A 145 -13.20 2.60 11.31
C ALA A 145 -11.71 2.43 11.00
N VAL A 146 -11.08 1.37 11.53
CA VAL A 146 -9.67 1.05 11.28
C VAL A 146 -9.49 0.60 9.83
N ALA A 147 -10.38 -0.27 9.34
CA ALA A 147 -10.34 -0.75 7.97
C ALA A 147 -10.51 0.40 6.95
N LEU A 148 -11.43 1.34 7.20
CA LEU A 148 -11.65 2.49 6.32
C LEU A 148 -10.44 3.42 6.28
N GLU A 149 -9.80 3.67 7.42
CA GLU A 149 -8.61 4.52 7.46
C GLU A 149 -7.42 3.89 6.74
N ILE A 150 -7.23 2.58 6.87
CA ILE A 150 -6.23 1.85 6.06
C ILE A 150 -6.52 2.00 4.57
N LEU A 151 -7.78 1.89 4.14
CA LEU A 151 -8.15 2.07 2.74
C LEU A 151 -7.90 3.52 2.26
N ASN A 152 -8.10 4.52 3.12
CA ASN A 152 -7.74 5.91 2.83
C ASN A 152 -6.22 6.07 2.66
N ILE A 153 -5.41 5.45 3.51
CA ILE A 153 -3.95 5.44 3.40
C ILE A 153 -3.53 4.79 2.06
N GLU A 154 -4.09 3.64 1.70
CA GLU A 154 -3.79 2.99 0.42
C GLU A 154 -4.17 3.86 -0.78
N HIS A 155 -5.31 4.54 -0.72
CA HIS A 155 -5.71 5.48 -1.75
C HIS A 155 -4.71 6.64 -1.88
N GLN A 156 -4.22 7.18 -0.76
CA GLN A 156 -3.20 8.21 -0.75
C GLN A 156 -1.88 7.70 -1.36
N VAL A 157 -1.41 6.52 -0.98
CA VAL A 157 -0.19 5.91 -1.53
C VAL A 157 -0.28 5.74 -3.05
N VAL A 158 -1.42 5.26 -3.56
CA VAL A 158 -1.67 5.12 -5.00
C VAL A 158 -1.74 6.48 -5.70
N SER A 159 -2.34 7.50 -5.07
CA SER A 159 -2.51 8.84 -5.65
C SER A 159 -1.23 9.67 -5.66
N VAL A 160 -0.41 9.57 -4.61
CA VAL A 160 0.94 10.16 -4.54
C VAL A 160 1.86 9.47 -5.53
N GLY A 161 1.55 8.21 -5.83
CA GLY A 161 1.83 7.57 -7.10
C GLY A 161 3.25 7.74 -7.53
N LEU A 162 4.09 6.77 -7.16
CA LEU A 162 5.18 6.22 -7.96
C LEU A 162 5.10 6.77 -9.39
N GLN A 163 5.73 7.93 -9.60
CA GLN A 163 5.46 8.71 -10.79
C GLN A 163 5.75 7.80 -11.97
N LYS A 164 4.78 7.65 -12.87
CA LYS A 164 4.98 6.94 -14.13
C LYS A 164 6.27 7.47 -14.74
N THR A 165 7.37 6.73 -14.62
CA THR A 165 8.57 6.97 -15.39
C THR A 165 8.19 6.63 -16.81
N TYR A 166 7.76 7.66 -17.56
CA TYR A 166 7.48 7.53 -18.96
C TYR A 166 8.83 7.37 -19.66
N ILE A 167 9.16 6.13 -20.01
CA ILE A 167 10.25 5.86 -20.96
C ILE A 167 9.70 6.24 -22.34
N ARG A 168 10.15 7.37 -22.88
CA ARG A 168 9.83 7.81 -24.24
C ARG A 168 11.09 7.64 -25.11
N GLY A 169 11.20 6.49 -25.78
CA GLY A 169 12.40 6.14 -26.54
C GLY A 169 13.56 5.68 -25.64
N ASN A 170 14.79 6.13 -25.91
CA ASN A 170 15.99 5.73 -25.16
C ASN A 170 16.24 6.59 -23.89
N GLU A 171 15.43 7.63 -23.69
CA GLU A 171 15.59 8.57 -22.57
C GLU A 171 14.64 8.19 -21.43
N THR A 172 15.21 8.04 -20.23
CA THR A 172 14.42 7.89 -19.00
C THR A 172 14.02 9.28 -18.55
N TRP A 173 12.76 9.67 -18.78
CA TRP A 173 12.26 10.95 -18.29
C TRP A 173 11.80 10.78 -16.84
N ILE A 174 12.59 11.35 -15.92
CA ILE A 174 12.16 11.63 -14.56
C ILE A 174 11.71 13.10 -14.60
N PRO A 175 10.43 13.42 -14.32
CA PRO A 175 9.99 14.81 -14.30
C PRO A 175 10.88 15.60 -13.34
N GLU A 176 11.54 16.69 -13.77
CA GLU A 176 12.46 17.45 -12.91
C GLU A 176 11.79 18.07 -11.65
N ASN A 177 10.45 18.02 -11.56
CA ASN A 177 9.69 18.36 -10.35
C ASN A 177 9.50 17.17 -9.38
N SER A 178 10.19 16.04 -9.58
CA SER A 178 10.11 14.86 -8.70
C SER A 178 11.06 14.93 -7.50
N ALA A 179 11.87 15.99 -7.38
CA ALA A 179 12.40 16.42 -6.09
C ALA A 179 11.25 17.06 -5.30
N PHE A 180 10.31 16.23 -4.85
CA PHE A 180 9.21 16.71 -4.04
C PHE A 180 9.75 16.97 -2.63
N GLU A 181 10.19 18.21 -2.39
CA GLU A 181 10.23 18.75 -1.04
C GLU A 181 8.80 18.66 -0.49
N LEU A 182 8.58 17.71 0.42
CA LEU A 182 7.39 17.67 1.25
C LEU A 182 7.40 18.90 2.17
N ASN A 183 7.01 20.06 1.65
CA ASN A 183 6.46 21.14 2.46
C ASN A 183 5.04 20.75 2.86
N LEU A 184 4.93 19.74 3.73
CA LEU A 184 3.77 19.59 4.59
C LEU A 184 3.91 20.68 5.65
N ASN A 185 3.34 21.86 5.39
CA ASN A 185 3.07 22.83 6.44
C ASN A 185 2.07 22.17 7.41
N LEU A 186 2.60 21.55 8.46
CA LEU A 186 1.86 21.00 9.60
C LEU A 186 1.51 22.08 10.65
N ASP A 187 1.76 23.36 10.35
CA ASP A 187 1.59 24.48 11.30
C ASP A 187 0.21 25.18 11.27
N GLU A 188 -0.79 24.69 10.53
CA GLU A 188 -2.14 25.29 10.53
C GLU A 188 -3.23 24.40 11.17
N VAL A 189 -2.87 23.59 12.17
CA VAL A 189 -3.84 23.10 13.17
C VAL A 189 -3.31 23.38 14.57
N SER A 190 -3.10 24.67 14.88
CA SER A 190 -2.97 25.12 16.27
C SER A 190 -3.95 26.27 16.54
N SER A 191 -4.91 25.95 17.41
CA SER A 191 -5.61 26.84 18.34
C SER A 191 -6.34 28.05 17.74
N GLY A 192 -7.61 27.82 17.35
CA GLY A 192 -8.63 28.85 17.23
C GLY A 192 -9.84 28.50 18.09
N THR A 193 -9.69 28.53 19.42
CA THR A 193 -10.82 28.68 20.35
C THR A 193 -10.37 29.58 21.49
N ASP A 194 -10.72 30.86 21.36
CA ASP A 194 -10.78 31.80 22.47
C ASP A 194 -11.84 31.32 23.46
N VAL A 195 -11.40 30.88 24.63
CA VAL A 195 -12.26 30.76 25.81
C VAL A 195 -11.85 31.90 26.74
N GLU A 196 -12.60 33.00 26.67
CA GLU A 196 -12.60 34.02 27.72
C GLU A 196 -13.10 33.39 29.03
N VAL A 197 -12.17 33.06 29.92
CA VAL A 197 -12.49 32.78 31.33
C VAL A 197 -12.38 34.09 32.08
N ASN A 198 -13.52 34.77 32.25
CA ASN A 198 -13.64 35.89 33.19
C ASN A 198 -13.63 35.34 34.62
N GLY A 199 -12.59 35.69 35.36
CA GLY A 199 -12.48 35.45 36.79
C GLY A 199 -13.28 36.48 37.61
N ILE A 200 -14.04 35.98 38.57
CA ILE A 200 -14.56 36.66 39.77
C ILE A 200 -14.78 35.48 40.75
N GLY A 201 -14.36 35.43 42.01
CA GLY A 201 -13.72 36.33 42.94
C GLY A 201 -13.61 35.53 44.25
N GLU A 202 -12.70 35.93 45.12
CA GLU A 202 -12.41 35.37 46.43
C GLU A 202 -13.65 35.36 47.36
N GLU A 203 -13.80 34.33 48.20
CA GLU A 203 -14.21 34.53 49.60
C GLU A 203 -13.79 33.33 50.48
N GLU A 204 -13.00 33.64 51.52
CA GLU A 204 -12.68 32.78 52.64
C GLU A 204 -13.91 32.54 53.54
N ALA A 205 -14.04 31.37 54.17
CA ALA A 205 -14.46 31.23 55.57
C ALA A 205 -14.34 29.80 56.12
N LEU A 206 -13.46 29.67 57.14
CA LEU A 206 -13.62 29.00 58.44
C LEU A 206 -14.38 27.65 58.63
N LEU A 207 -13.65 26.69 59.23
CA LEU A 207 -13.92 25.90 60.48
C LEU A 207 -15.35 25.33 60.72
N THR A 208 -15.59 24.06 61.06
CA THR A 208 -15.00 23.14 62.08
C THR A 208 -15.41 21.66 61.81
N PRO A 209 -14.78 20.65 62.46
CA PRO A 209 -15.29 19.27 62.47
C PRO A 209 -16.34 19.08 63.58
N ASN A 210 -17.30 18.18 63.37
CA ASN A 210 -17.98 17.50 64.47
C ASN A 210 -18.51 16.12 64.03
N ASP A 211 -18.44 15.24 65.02
CA ASP A 211 -18.74 13.81 65.04
C ASP A 211 -20.16 13.42 64.66
N GLU A 212 -20.31 12.21 64.08
CA GLU A 212 -21.16 11.11 64.59
C GLU A 212 -20.71 9.76 64.01
#